data_AF-A0A939YSB8-F1
#
_entry.id   AF-A0A939YSB8-F1
#
_cell.length_a   1.000
_cell.length_b   1.000
_cell.length_c   1.000
_cell.angle_alpha   90.00
_cell.angle_beta   90.00
_cell.angle_gamma   90.00
#
_symmetry.space_group_name_H-M   'P 1'
#
loop_
_entity.id
_entity.type
_entity.pdbx_description
1 polymer ?
#
loop_
_entity_poly.entity_id
_entity_poly.type
_entity_poly.pdbx_seq_one_letter_code
_entity_poly.pdbx_strand_id
1 'polypeptide(L)' 'MDNCILASPSYTYAVKAARLLRSRGIACEMRRSEAVSRSGCGWELLIRSDCRRAAGLLEHSRIPYSVPPQEEGAP' A
#
# COMPACT_ATOMS: atom_id res chain seq x y z
N MET A 1 -14.87 -6.56 4.47
CA MET A 1 -13.49 -7.01 4.79
C MET A 1 -12.71 -6.69 3.55
N ASP A 2 -12.16 -5.49 3.53
CA ASP A 2 -11.69 -4.86 2.31
C ASP A 2 -10.17 -4.89 2.37
N ASN A 3 -9.60 -5.95 1.80
CA ASN A 3 -8.17 -6.03 1.60
C ASN A 3 -7.81 -5.20 0.37
N CYS A 4 -6.70 -4.47 0.44
CA CYS A 4 -6.22 -3.65 -0.68
C CYS A 4 -4.71 -3.64 -0.70
N ILE A 5 -4.19 -3.38 -1.89
CA ILE A 5 -2.77 -3.19 -2.13
C ILE A 5 -2.57 -1.71 -2.37
N LEU A 6 -1.57 -1.13 -1.70
CA LEU A 6 -1.11 0.21 -1.93
C LEU A 6 0.32 0.14 -2.45
N ALA A 7 0.53 0.56 -3.69
CA ALA A 7 1.86 0.72 -4.27
C ALA A 7 2.48 2.02 -3.77
N SER A 8 3.76 1.95 -3.42
CA SER A 8 4.54 3.11 -3.00
C SER A 8 5.45 3.60 -4.14
N PRO A 9 5.65 4.92 -4.31
CA PRO A 9 6.61 5.45 -5.28
C PRO A 9 8.06 5.31 -4.83
N SER A 10 8.32 4.97 -3.56
CA SER A 10 9.67 4.66 -3.06
C SER A 10 9.66 3.71 -1.86
N TYR A 11 10.79 3.02 -1.63
CA TYR A 11 10.98 2.19 -0.45
C TYR A 11 10.78 2.97 0.86
N THR A 12 11.31 4.19 0.93
CA THR A 12 11.20 5.04 2.12
C THR A 12 9.75 5.37 2.45
N TYR A 13 8.92 5.66 1.44
CA TYR A 13 7.49 5.89 1.65
C TYR A 13 6.76 4.60 2.05
N ALA A 14 7.16 3.45 1.51
CA ALA A 14 6.59 2.16 1.90
C ALA A 14 6.84 1.86 3.38
N VAL A 15 8.07 2.10 3.85
CA VAL A 15 8.45 1.94 5.26
C VAL A 15 7.71 2.94 6.16
N LYS A 16 7.57 4.20 5.74
CA LYS A 16 6.81 5.22 6.48
C LYS A 16 5.34 4.82 6.61
N ALA A 17 4.71 4.40 5.52
CA ALA A 17 3.34 3.90 5.50
C ALA A 17 3.18 2.70 6.44
N ALA A 18 4.04 1.68 6.33
CA ALA A 18 4.00 0.51 7.20
C ALA A 18 4.06 0.87 8.68
N ARG A 19 5.00 1.76 9.06
CA ARG A 19 5.17 2.21 10.45
C ARG A 19 3.94 2.98 10.95
N LEU A 20 3.40 3.88 10.14
CA LEU A 20 2.21 4.66 10.48
C LEU A 20 0.99 3.77 10.70
N LEU A 21 0.76 2.81 9.79
CA LEU A 21 -0.35 1.89 9.86
C LEU A 21 -0.25 0.97 11.07
N ARG A 22 0.93 0.37 11.30
CA ARG A 22 1.20 -0.46 12.48
C ARG A 22 1.05 0.29 13.79
N SER A 23 1.53 1.54 13.86
CA SER A 23 1.36 2.40 15.03
C SER A 23 -0.12 2.69 15.35
N ARG A 24 -1.02 2.54 14.38
CA ARG A 24 -2.46 2.71 14.54
C ARG A 24 -3.23 1.38 14.65
N GLY A 25 -2.52 0.26 14.79
CA GLY A 25 -3.11 -1.07 14.92
C GLY A 25 -3.63 -1.66 13.61
N ILE A 26 -3.24 -1.12 12.46
CA ILE A 26 -3.63 -1.65 11.15
C ILE A 26 -2.61 -2.70 10.69
N ALA A 27 -3.10 -3.91 10.44
CA ALA A 27 -2.29 -5.00 9.92
C ALA A 27 -1.93 -4.78 8.44
N CYS A 28 -0.64 -4.56 8.19
CA CYS A 28 -0.08 -4.40 6.86
C CYS A 28 1.19 -5.26 6.67
N GLU A 29 1.39 -5.73 5.45
CA GLU A 29 2.54 -6.52 5.01
C GLU A 29 3.22 -5.79 3.85
N MET A 30 4.52 -5.51 3.98
CA MET A 30 5.29 -4.97 2.86
C MET A 30 5.70 -6.12 1.96
N ARG A 31 5.42 -5.99 0.66
CA ARG A 31 5.86 -6.92 -0.37
C ARG A 31 6.68 -6.20 -1.41
N ARG A 32 7.66 -6.94 -1.95
CA ARG A 32 8.38 -6.50 -3.13
C ARG A 32 7.59 -6.99 -4.33
N SER A 33 7.21 -6.06 -5.19
CA SER A 33 6.55 -6.38 -6.45
C SER A 33 7.61 -6.45 -7.51
N GLU A 34 7.80 -7.64 -8.08
CA GLU A 34 8.68 -7.85 -9.23
C GLU A 34 8.07 -7.31 -10.53
N ALA A 35 6.80 -6.90 -10.49
CA ALA A 35 6.17 -6.13 -11.54
C ALA A 35 6.82 -4.73 -11.57
N VAL A 36 7.90 -4.61 -12.33
CA VAL A 36 8.45 -3.35 -12.82
C VAL A 36 7.46 -2.76 -13.84
N SER A 37 6.22 -2.53 -13.44
CA SER A 37 5.18 -1.97 -14.29
C SER A 37 5.18 -0.47 -14.09
N ARG A 38 5.89 0.25 -14.98
CA ARG A 38 5.85 1.69 -15.37
C ARG A 38 5.52 2.82 -14.36
N SER A 39 5.13 2.56 -13.12
CA SER A 39 4.49 3.53 -12.20
C SER A 39 4.84 3.31 -10.71
N GLY A 40 5.60 2.27 -10.34
CA GLY A 40 5.98 1.99 -8.94
C GLY A 40 7.44 1.59 -8.77
N CYS A 41 8.01 1.81 -7.57
CA CYS A 41 9.41 1.48 -7.25
C CYS A 41 9.66 -0.01 -6.94
N GLY A 42 8.68 -0.88 -7.23
CA GLY A 42 8.72 -2.31 -6.87
C GLY A 42 8.44 -2.61 -5.39
N TRP A 43 7.83 -1.67 -4.64
CA TRP A 43 7.41 -1.89 -3.26
C TRP A 43 5.92 -1.61 -3.06
N GLU A 44 5.25 -2.55 -2.43
CA GLU A 44 3.81 -2.55 -2.19
C GLU A 44 3.51 -2.85 -0.72
N LEU A 45 2.36 -2.37 -0.27
CA LEU A 45 1.79 -2.64 1.04
C LEU A 45 0.46 -3.35 0.86
N LEU A 46 0.42 -4.61 1.30
CA LEU A 46 -0.82 -5.36 1.42
C LEU A 46 -1.46 -5.04 2.77
N ILE A 47 -2.66 -4.45 2.73
CA ILE A 47 -3.46 -4.13 3.90
C ILE A 47 -4.56 -5.18 4.00
N ARG A 48 -4.55 -5.96 5.09
CA ARG A 48 -5.45 -7.11 5.28
C ARG A 48 -6.64 -6.80 6.21
N SER A 49 -6.95 -5.52 6.37
CA SER A 49 -7.90 -5.08 7.39
C SER A 49 -8.78 -3.97 6.83
N ASP A 50 -8.39 -2.72 7.03
CA ASP A 50 -9.30 -1.58 6.88
C ASP A 50 -8.73 -0.55 5.90
N CYS A 51 -8.94 -0.81 4.62
CA CYS A 51 -8.35 -0.03 3.54
C CYS A 51 -8.78 1.43 3.49
N ARG A 52 -10.05 1.71 3.78
CA ARG A 52 -10.54 3.09 3.87
C ARG A 52 -9.83 3.86 4.97
N ARG A 53 -9.69 3.22 6.13
CA ARG A 53 -9.00 3.81 7.27
C ARG A 53 -7.51 4.01 6.95
N ALA A 54 -6.87 3.03 6.33
CA ALA A 54 -5.47 3.13 5.93
C ALA A 54 -5.23 4.25 4.91
N ALA A 55 -6.04 4.35 3.86
CA ALA A 55 -5.96 5.41 2.86
C ALA A 55 -6.08 6.79 3.51
N GLY A 56 -7.09 7.00 4.35
CA GLY A 56 -7.28 8.27 5.06
C GLY A 56 -6.08 8.64 5.96
N LEU A 57 -5.41 7.66 6.57
CA LEU A 57 -4.20 7.93 7.37
C LEU A 57 -3.00 8.36 6.51
N LEU A 58 -2.85 7.75 5.33
CA LEU A 58 -1.79 8.08 4.39
C LEU A 58 -2.01 9.45 3.76
N GLU A 59 -3.25 9.77 3.36
CA GLU A 59 -3.64 11.11 2.88
C GLU A 59 -3.39 12.17 3.95
N HIS A 60 -3.84 11.93 5.18
CA HIS A 60 -3.61 12.85 6.29
C HIS A 60 -2.11 13.08 6.58
N SER A 61 -1.29 12.05 6.39
CA SER A 61 0.16 12.12 6.60
C SER A 61 0.94 12.54 5.35
N ARG A 62 0.25 12.91 4.26
CA ARG A 62 0.82 13.26 2.96
C ARG A 62 1.80 12.21 2.42
N ILE A 63 1.51 10.93 2.67
CA ILE A 63 2.31 9.83 2.15
C ILE A 63 1.75 9.50 0.76
N PRO A 64 2.54 9.67 -0.31
CA PRO A 64 2.09 9.33 -1.65
C PRO A 64 1.91 7.82 -1.77
N TYR A 65 0.78 7.40 -2.32
CA TYR A 65 0.46 6.02 -2.64
C TYR A 65 -0.24 5.97 -3.99
N SER A 66 -0.19 4.81 -4.63
CA SER A 66 -1.03 4.49 -5.79
C SER A 66 -1.79 3.22 -5.48
N VAL A 67 -3.03 3.15 -5.90
CA VAL A 67 -3.79 1.90 -5.86
C VAL A 67 -3.47 1.22 -7.20
N PRO A 68 -2.60 0.20 -7.23
CA PRO A 68 -2.42 -0.55 -8.46
C PRO A 68 -3.79 -1.10 -8.88
N PRO A 69 -4.11 -1.11 -10.19
CA PRO A 69 -5.29 -1.81 -10.65
C PRO A 69 -5.22 -3.22 -10.07
N GLN A 70 -6.22 -3.58 -9.27
CA GLN A 70 -6.36 -4.97 -8.84
C GLN A 70 -6.58 -5.71 -10.17
N GLU A 71 -5.61 -6.49 -10.63
CA GLU A 71 -5.86 -7.43 -11.72
C GLU A 71 -6.81 -8.50 -11.16
N GLU A 72 -8.10 -8.17 -11.17
CA GLU A 72 -9.18 -9.14 -11.26
C GLU A 72 -8.82 -10.07 -12.41
N GLY A 73 -8.82 -11.38 -12.13
CA GLY A 73 -8.23 -12.40 -12.98
C GLY A 73 -8.47 -12.17 -14.46
N ALA A 74 -7.38 -12.26 -15.22
CA ALA A 74 -7.47 -12.48 -16.66
C ALA A 74 -8.34 -13.74 -16.90
N PRO A 75 -9.28 -13.69 -17.87
CA PRO A 75 -10.10 -14.83 -18.25
C PRO A 75 -9.30 -16.00 -18.82
#